data_AF-A0A958C5Z6-F1
#
_entry.id   AF-A0A958C5Z6-F1
#
_cell.length_a   1.000
_cell.length_b   1.000
_cell.length_c   1.000
_cell.angle_alpha   90.00
_cell.angle_beta   90.00
_cell.angle_gamma   90.00
#
_symmetry.space_group_name_H-M   'P 1'
#
loop_
_entity.id
_entity.type
_entity.pdbx_description
1 polymer ?
#
loop_
_entity_poly.entity_id
_entity_poly.type
_entity_poly.pdbx_seq_one_letter_code
_entity_poly.pdbx_strand_id
1 'polypeptide(L)'
;MDIGTSITYVFQDKNWLTKLAIGAAILLVSIPLTPILIGFVGIALVLGYSLDVMRNVRNGAAQPLPEWRDLWSEWIVSGLKYLLLLLIWSLPALLLNSFNGLANQLMWRSDGIIEFMGSSILIATACLGTLWWIFFFLILPAMTIRFAETDDVRAGLNFNDIYFLTRNNLGDVIVAVVASAVAFVAAVTVGAVLGTLMCIIGLAITLPAGVFLADLIAAHMFAHVGLGKETTAPPKPPKASPPPSAGKKKPQTGNTMVVMPDGTVVPTDDATS
;
A
#
# COMPACT_ATOMS: atom_id res chain seq x y z
N MET A 1 -9.98 -10.92 12.67
CA MET A 1 -10.17 -9.78 11.74
C MET A 1 -11.64 -9.45 11.67
N ASP A 2 -12.02 -8.17 11.79
CA ASP A 2 -13.38 -7.71 11.55
C ASP A 2 -13.49 -7.11 10.15
N ILE A 3 -14.20 -7.82 9.26
CA ILE A 3 -14.41 -7.41 7.86
C ILE A 3 -15.30 -6.16 7.80
N GLY A 4 -16.28 -6.02 8.70
CA GLY A 4 -17.15 -4.85 8.74
C GLY A 4 -16.35 -3.58 9.00
N THR A 5 -15.49 -3.61 10.01
CA THR A 5 -14.59 -2.50 10.34
C THR A 5 -13.67 -2.14 9.17
N SER A 6 -13.15 -3.12 8.42
CA SER A 6 -12.29 -2.88 7.25
C SER A 6 -12.98 -2.16 6.08
N ILE A 7 -14.32 -2.10 6.06
CA ILE A 7 -15.08 -1.32 5.08
C ILE A 7 -15.50 0.01 5.69
N THR A 8 -16.04 -0.02 6.91
CA THR A 8 -16.62 1.16 7.56
C THR A 8 -15.58 2.22 7.91
N TYR A 9 -14.32 1.85 8.19
CA TYR A 9 -13.28 2.81 8.57
C TYR A 9 -13.02 3.88 7.50
N VAL A 10 -13.14 3.52 6.20
CA VAL A 10 -12.99 4.47 5.09
C VAL A 10 -14.05 5.55 5.19
N PHE A 11 -15.30 5.16 5.45
CA PHE A 11 -16.46 6.05 5.51
C PHE A 11 -16.58 6.83 6.82
N GLN A 12 -15.85 6.45 7.87
CA GLN A 12 -15.79 7.17 9.15
C GLN A 12 -14.93 8.44 9.06
N ASP A 13 -14.06 8.55 8.06
CA ASP A 13 -13.25 9.76 7.85
C ASP A 13 -14.14 10.91 7.36
N LYS A 14 -14.05 12.08 8.00
CA LYS A 14 -14.85 13.27 7.64
C LYS A 14 -14.68 13.69 6.18
N ASN A 15 -13.49 13.47 5.61
CA ASN A 15 -13.10 13.86 4.26
C ASN A 15 -13.01 12.63 3.32
N TRP A 16 -13.65 11.50 3.66
CA TRP A 16 -13.55 10.25 2.90
C TRP A 16 -13.84 10.44 1.41
N LEU A 17 -14.89 11.21 1.08
CA LEU A 17 -15.30 11.43 -0.31
C LEU A 17 -14.23 12.20 -1.08
N THR A 18 -13.64 13.23 -0.47
CA THR A 18 -12.55 14.00 -1.07
C THR A 18 -11.32 13.12 -1.29
N LYS A 19 -10.94 12.31 -0.30
CA LYS A 19 -9.79 11.41 -0.39
C LYS A 19 -9.98 10.34 -1.46
N LEU A 20 -11.17 9.73 -1.50
CA LEU A 20 -11.55 8.75 -2.50
C LEU A 20 -11.58 9.37 -3.90
N ALA A 21 -12.16 10.57 -4.05
CA ALA A 21 -12.24 11.27 -5.33
C ALA A 21 -10.85 11.62 -5.89
N ILE A 22 -9.92 12.07 -5.04
CA ILE A 22 -8.54 12.37 -5.48
C ILE A 22 -7.83 11.08 -5.92
N GLY A 23 -7.89 10.00 -5.13
CA GLY A 23 -7.28 8.72 -5.51
C GLY A 23 -7.87 8.14 -6.79
N ALA A 24 -9.20 8.20 -6.92
CA ALA A 24 -9.90 7.79 -8.14
C ALA A 24 -9.52 8.64 -9.35
N ALA A 25 -9.38 9.96 -9.20
CA ALA A 25 -8.94 10.86 -10.27
C ALA A 25 -7.51 10.57 -10.72
N ILE A 26 -6.60 10.28 -9.77
CA ILE A 26 -5.23 9.88 -10.08
C ILE A 26 -5.24 8.58 -10.89
N LEU A 27 -6.00 7.56 -10.46
CA LEU A 27 -6.09 6.29 -11.20
C LEU A 27 -6.77 6.45 -12.57
N LEU A 28 -7.82 7.28 -12.67
CA LEU A 28 -8.52 7.59 -13.91
C LEU A 28 -7.57 8.14 -14.98
N VAL A 29 -6.64 9.01 -14.58
CA VAL A 29 -5.62 9.56 -15.49
C VAL A 29 -4.50 8.54 -15.72
N SER A 30 -4.07 7.85 -14.68
CA SER A 30 -2.88 6.97 -14.72
C SER A 30 -3.10 5.69 -15.53
N ILE A 31 -4.26 5.05 -15.40
CA ILE A 31 -4.59 3.79 -16.11
C ILE A 31 -4.43 3.95 -17.64
N PRO A 32 -5.08 4.90 -18.33
CA PRO A 32 -4.93 5.05 -19.78
C PRO A 32 -3.53 5.51 -20.21
N LEU A 33 -2.77 6.17 -19.34
CA LEU A 33 -1.40 6.60 -19.59
C LEU A 33 -0.34 5.51 -19.30
N THR A 34 -0.75 4.36 -18.79
CA THR A 34 0.14 3.22 -18.48
C THR A 34 0.96 2.72 -19.69
N PRO A 35 0.42 2.65 -20.92
CA PRO A 35 1.19 2.20 -22.10
C PRO A 35 2.41 3.09 -22.41
N ILE A 36 2.38 4.35 -22.00
CA ILE A 36 3.47 5.34 -22.24
C ILE A 36 4.44 5.38 -21.03
N LEU A 37 4.32 4.43 -20.11
CA LEU A 37 5.07 4.35 -18.83
C LEU A 37 4.80 5.51 -17.83
N ILE A 38 4.30 6.66 -18.26
CA ILE A 38 3.94 7.78 -17.38
C ILE A 38 2.89 7.36 -16.34
N GLY A 39 1.93 6.51 -16.72
CA GLY A 39 0.87 6.04 -15.83
C GLY A 39 1.36 5.35 -14.56
N PHE A 40 2.55 4.75 -14.60
CA PHE A 40 3.12 4.08 -13.43
C PHE A 40 3.43 5.04 -12.27
N VAL A 41 3.66 6.33 -12.53
CA VAL A 41 3.93 7.31 -11.46
C VAL A 41 2.69 7.54 -10.59
N GLY A 42 1.51 7.68 -11.19
CA GLY A 42 0.29 7.86 -10.42
C GLY A 42 -0.20 6.57 -9.77
N ILE A 43 0.03 5.40 -10.39
CA ILE A 43 -0.19 4.10 -9.74
C ILE A 43 0.74 3.96 -8.53
N ALA A 44 2.03 4.28 -8.68
CA ALA A 44 2.99 4.28 -7.58
C ALA A 44 2.55 5.21 -6.44
N LEU A 45 2.11 6.43 -6.75
CA LEU A 45 1.59 7.36 -5.74
C LEU A 45 0.43 6.75 -4.93
N VAL A 46 -0.53 6.09 -5.59
CA VAL A 46 -1.66 5.44 -4.92
C VAL A 46 -1.21 4.25 -4.07
N LEU A 47 -0.26 3.45 -4.55
CA LEU A 47 0.33 2.35 -3.78
C LEU A 47 1.11 2.84 -2.56
N GLY A 48 1.84 3.95 -2.69
CA GLY A 48 2.53 4.59 -1.57
C GLY A 48 1.55 5.10 -0.51
N TYR A 49 0.44 5.69 -0.96
CA TYR A 49 -0.66 6.10 -0.09
C TYR A 49 -1.24 4.91 0.69
N SER A 50 -1.53 3.78 0.02
CA SER A 50 -2.10 2.62 0.69
C SER A 50 -1.13 1.93 1.64
N LEU A 51 0.18 1.95 1.36
CA LEU A 51 1.21 1.53 2.32
C LEU A 51 1.22 2.40 3.57
N ASP A 52 1.03 3.72 3.43
CA ASP A 52 0.97 4.62 4.58
C ASP A 52 -0.31 4.45 5.39
N VAL A 53 -1.45 4.24 4.72
CA VAL A 53 -2.71 3.81 5.36
C VAL A 53 -2.49 2.53 6.17
N MET A 54 -1.85 1.53 5.57
CA MET A 54 -1.54 0.26 6.24
C MET A 54 -0.66 0.48 7.48
N ARG A 55 0.38 1.31 7.38
CA ARG A 55 1.24 1.68 8.52
C ARG A 55 0.43 2.37 9.62
N ASN A 56 -0.46 3.30 9.28
CA ASN A 56 -1.31 4.02 10.23
C ASN A 56 -2.30 3.10 10.94
N VAL A 57 -2.96 2.19 10.20
CA VAL A 57 -3.85 1.17 10.77
C VAL A 57 -3.08 0.29 11.74
N ARG A 58 -1.87 -0.15 11.36
CA ARG A 58 -1.04 -1.02 12.21
C ARG A 58 -0.53 -0.32 13.47
N ASN A 59 -0.31 0.99 13.41
CA ASN A 59 0.05 1.82 14.55
C ASN A 59 -1.14 2.22 15.42
N GLY A 60 -2.37 1.83 15.05
CA GLY A 60 -3.58 2.17 15.80
C GLY A 60 -3.96 3.66 15.71
N ALA A 61 -3.62 4.34 14.63
CA ALA A 61 -3.97 5.74 14.43
C ALA A 61 -5.50 5.91 14.38
N ALA A 62 -6.02 6.92 15.10
CA ALA A 62 -7.47 7.20 15.16
C ALA A 62 -8.06 7.61 13.81
N GLN A 63 -7.25 8.23 12.94
CA GLN A 63 -7.61 8.57 11.57
C GLN A 63 -6.55 7.97 10.63
N PRO A 64 -6.79 6.75 10.11
CA PRO A 64 -5.76 6.03 9.37
C PRO A 64 -5.54 6.55 7.94
N LEU A 65 -6.49 7.28 7.35
CA LEU A 65 -6.38 7.83 6.00
C LEU A 65 -5.55 9.14 6.01
N PRO A 66 -4.36 9.18 5.38
CA PRO A 66 -3.59 10.41 5.26
C PRO A 66 -4.33 11.49 4.46
N GLU A 67 -4.02 12.75 4.73
CA GLU A 67 -4.43 13.85 3.88
C GLU A 67 -3.52 13.93 2.65
N TRP A 68 -4.10 14.11 1.47
CA TRP A 68 -3.32 14.08 0.23
C TRP A 68 -2.20 15.13 0.19
N ARG A 69 -2.23 16.21 0.98
CA ARG A 69 -1.30 17.35 0.84
C ARG A 69 0.11 17.10 1.41
N ASP A 70 0.31 16.04 2.18
CA ASP A 70 1.46 15.99 3.09
C ASP A 70 2.71 15.35 2.46
N LEU A 71 2.56 14.22 1.75
CA LEU A 71 3.69 13.31 1.45
C LEU A 71 3.73 12.74 0.02
N TRP A 72 3.35 13.52 -1.01
CA TRP A 72 3.34 13.07 -2.42
C TRP A 72 4.67 12.45 -2.86
N SER A 73 5.79 13.10 -2.56
CA SER A 73 7.12 12.64 -2.99
C SER A 73 7.50 11.31 -2.35
N GLU A 74 7.26 11.16 -1.05
CA GLU A 74 7.57 9.93 -0.31
C GLU A 74 6.70 8.77 -0.79
N TRP A 75 5.40 9.01 -1.00
CA TRP A 75 4.50 8.00 -1.56
C TRP A 75 4.88 7.58 -2.97
N ILE A 76 5.32 8.49 -3.83
CA ILE A 76 5.82 8.12 -5.16
C ILE A 76 7.04 7.22 -5.04
N VAL A 77 8.00 7.54 -4.16
CA VAL A 77 9.23 6.75 -4.00
C VAL A 77 8.95 5.38 -3.41
N SER A 78 8.25 5.30 -2.27
CA SER A 78 7.88 4.03 -1.63
C SER A 78 6.96 3.21 -2.53
N GLY A 79 6.03 3.86 -3.22
CA GLY A 79 5.14 3.23 -4.18
C GLY A 79 5.86 2.69 -5.42
N LEU A 80 6.88 3.39 -5.92
CA LEU A 80 7.68 2.92 -7.06
C LEU A 80 8.55 1.71 -6.66
N LYS A 81 9.13 1.74 -5.47
CA LYS A 81 9.83 0.57 -4.90
C LYS A 81 8.88 -0.62 -4.74
N TYR A 82 7.66 -0.39 -4.26
CA TYR A 82 6.64 -1.44 -4.12
C TYR A 82 6.15 -1.95 -5.48
N LEU A 83 5.96 -1.06 -6.46
CA LEU A 83 5.63 -1.44 -7.83
C LEU A 83 6.73 -2.29 -8.46
N LEU A 84 8.01 -1.95 -8.23
CA LEU A 84 9.15 -2.76 -8.67
C LEU A 84 9.16 -4.13 -7.99
N LEU A 85 8.80 -4.19 -6.71
CA LEU A 85 8.65 -5.45 -5.99
C LEU A 85 7.52 -6.31 -6.59
N LEU A 86 6.34 -5.74 -6.81
CA LEU A 86 5.21 -6.38 -7.49
C LEU A 86 5.62 -6.86 -8.89
N LEU A 87 6.37 -6.05 -9.63
CA LEU A 87 6.86 -6.39 -10.96
C LEU A 87 7.76 -7.62 -10.91
N ILE A 88 8.76 -7.66 -10.01
CA ILE A 88 9.68 -8.80 -9.85
C ILE A 88 8.91 -10.09 -9.54
N TRP A 89 7.95 -10.03 -8.61
CA TRP A 89 7.12 -11.19 -8.27
C TRP A 89 6.13 -11.59 -9.37
N SER A 90 5.75 -10.64 -10.24
CA SER A 90 4.87 -10.90 -11.38
C SER A 90 5.61 -11.43 -12.62
N LEU A 91 6.95 -11.37 -12.67
CA LEU A 91 7.73 -11.80 -13.84
C LEU A 91 7.42 -13.22 -14.30
N PRO A 92 7.28 -14.23 -13.41
CA PRO A 92 6.94 -15.59 -13.85
C PRO A 92 5.53 -15.66 -14.48
N ALA A 93 4.55 -14.93 -13.94
CA ALA A 93 3.23 -14.82 -14.55
C ALA A 93 3.27 -14.12 -15.92
N LEU A 94 4.03 -13.03 -16.05
CA LEU A 94 4.19 -12.30 -17.31
C LEU A 94 4.85 -13.16 -18.40
N LEU A 95 5.84 -13.98 -18.02
CA LEU A 95 6.47 -14.92 -18.92
C LEU A 95 5.48 -15.99 -19.39
N LEU A 96 4.74 -16.61 -18.47
CA LEU A 96 3.69 -17.57 -18.80
C LEU A 96 2.59 -16.96 -19.69
N ASN A 97 2.21 -15.71 -19.43
CA ASN A 97 1.20 -15.01 -20.22
C ASN A 97 1.69 -14.69 -21.65
N SER A 98 3.00 -14.48 -21.83
CA SER A 98 3.60 -14.27 -23.15
C SER A 98 3.47 -15.51 -24.04
N PHE A 99 3.61 -16.71 -23.46
CA PHE A 99 3.34 -17.97 -24.17
C PHE A 99 1.87 -18.14 -24.54
N ASN A 100 0.93 -17.72 -23.67
CA ASN A 100 -0.50 -17.72 -23.99
C ASN A 100 -0.82 -16.83 -25.21
N GLY A 101 -0.18 -15.65 -25.30
CA GLY A 101 -0.33 -14.77 -26.45
C GLY A 101 0.11 -15.42 -27.77
N LEU A 102 1.26 -16.11 -27.76
CA LEU A 102 1.75 -16.86 -28.91
C LEU A 102 0.84 -18.04 -29.28
N ALA A 103 0.41 -18.82 -28.28
CA ALA A 103 -0.52 -19.93 -28.48
C ALA A 103 -1.83 -19.46 -29.12
N ASN A 104 -2.38 -18.33 -28.66
CA ASN A 104 -3.58 -17.75 -29.24
C ASN A 104 -3.39 -17.33 -30.70
N GLN A 105 -2.26 -16.70 -31.04
CA GLN A 105 -1.94 -16.35 -32.43
C GLN A 105 -1.82 -17.56 -33.35
N LEU A 106 -1.30 -18.68 -32.85
CA LEU A 106 -1.20 -19.94 -33.61
C LEU A 106 -2.59 -20.53 -33.88
N MET A 107 -3.49 -20.54 -32.90
CA MET A 107 -4.87 -21.04 -33.05
C MET A 107 -5.67 -20.23 -34.08
N TRP A 108 -5.52 -18.90 -34.11
CA TRP A 108 -6.27 -18.05 -35.05
C TRP A 108 -5.82 -18.15 -36.51
N ARG A 109 -4.64 -18.72 -36.78
CA ARG A 109 -4.01 -18.72 -38.12
C ARG A 109 -3.91 -20.09 -38.76
N SER A 110 -4.26 -21.17 -38.07
CA SER A 110 -3.93 -22.53 -38.51
C SER A 110 -5.09 -23.50 -38.35
N ASP A 111 -5.15 -24.48 -39.25
CA ASP A 111 -6.12 -25.56 -39.22
C ASP A 111 -5.44 -26.88 -38.79
N GLY A 112 -6.20 -27.76 -38.11
CA GLY A 112 -5.79 -29.14 -37.85
C GLY A 112 -4.83 -29.30 -36.66
N ILE A 113 -3.66 -29.94 -36.89
CA ILE A 113 -2.74 -30.34 -35.80
C ILE A 113 -2.14 -29.12 -35.07
N ILE A 114 -1.92 -28.00 -35.77
CA ILE A 114 -1.33 -26.79 -35.18
C ILE A 114 -2.30 -26.13 -34.20
N GLU A 115 -3.61 -26.17 -34.50
CA GLU A 115 -4.66 -25.70 -33.58
C GLU A 115 -4.72 -26.57 -32.32
N PHE A 116 -4.62 -27.90 -32.48
CA PHE A 116 -4.55 -28.83 -31.34
C PHE A 116 -3.30 -28.59 -30.46
N MET A 117 -2.14 -28.36 -31.08
CA MET A 117 -0.92 -28.01 -30.34
C MET A 117 -1.07 -26.66 -29.63
N GLY A 118 -1.63 -25.65 -30.29
CA GLY A 118 -1.88 -24.33 -29.71
C GLY A 118 -2.81 -24.38 -28.49
N SER A 119 -3.91 -25.12 -28.59
CA SER A 119 -4.85 -25.30 -27.47
C SER A 119 -4.24 -26.08 -26.30
N SER A 120 -3.44 -27.12 -26.56
CA SER A 120 -2.75 -27.86 -25.50
C SER A 120 -1.74 -26.99 -24.72
N ILE A 121 -0.97 -26.15 -25.43
CA ILE A 121 -0.03 -25.21 -24.82
C ILE A 121 -0.80 -24.17 -24.01
N LEU A 122 -1.87 -23.60 -24.57
CA LEU A 122 -2.71 -22.60 -23.89
C LEU A 122 -3.25 -23.14 -22.57
N ILE A 123 -3.81 -24.36 -22.58
CA ILE A 123 -4.36 -24.97 -21.35
C ILE A 123 -3.24 -25.19 -20.34
N ALA A 124 -2.09 -25.74 -20.75
CA ALA A 124 -0.97 -25.98 -19.86
C ALA A 124 -0.44 -24.67 -19.22
N THR A 125 -0.22 -23.62 -20.02
CA THR A 125 0.25 -22.32 -19.53
C THR A 125 -0.80 -21.57 -18.74
N ALA A 126 -2.09 -21.74 -19.05
CA ALA A 126 -3.18 -21.18 -18.25
C ALA A 126 -3.25 -21.84 -16.87
N CYS A 127 -3.18 -23.18 -16.78
CA CYS A 127 -3.18 -23.88 -15.50
C CYS A 127 -1.99 -23.46 -14.62
N LEU A 128 -0.78 -23.44 -15.19
CA LEU A 128 0.41 -23.03 -14.46
C LEU A 128 0.37 -21.56 -14.06
N GLY A 129 -0.15 -20.70 -14.95
CA GLY A 129 -0.36 -19.28 -14.68
C GLY A 129 -1.36 -19.04 -13.56
N THR A 130 -2.50 -19.74 -13.56
CA THR A 130 -3.50 -19.65 -12.49
C THR A 130 -2.95 -20.12 -11.16
N LEU A 131 -2.19 -21.22 -11.12
CA LEU A 131 -1.53 -21.68 -9.90
C LEU A 131 -0.53 -20.64 -9.39
N TRP A 132 0.25 -20.02 -10.27
CA TRP A 132 1.15 -18.93 -9.90
C TRP A 132 0.40 -17.72 -9.34
N TRP A 133 -0.71 -17.31 -9.96
CA TRP A 133 -1.53 -16.21 -9.46
C TRP A 133 -2.08 -16.51 -8.07
N ILE A 134 -2.61 -17.71 -7.83
CA ILE A 134 -3.07 -18.13 -6.49
C ILE A 134 -1.93 -18.05 -5.48
N PHE A 135 -0.74 -18.56 -5.84
CA PHE A 135 0.45 -18.45 -5.00
C PHE A 135 0.82 -16.99 -4.71
N PHE A 136 0.84 -16.14 -5.75
CA PHE A 136 1.15 -14.72 -5.64
C PHE A 136 0.17 -13.98 -4.72
N PHE A 137 -1.13 -14.22 -4.86
CA PHE A 137 -2.16 -13.65 -3.98
C PHE A 137 -1.98 -14.08 -2.53
N LEU A 138 -1.55 -15.33 -2.29
CA LEU A 138 -1.33 -15.84 -0.93
C LEU A 138 -0.13 -15.18 -0.24
N ILE A 139 0.95 -14.92 -0.97
CA ILE A 139 2.16 -14.28 -0.43
C ILE A 139 2.04 -12.75 -0.36
N LEU A 140 1.13 -12.16 -1.15
CA LEU A 140 0.97 -10.71 -1.26
C LEU A 140 0.85 -10.00 0.09
N PRO A 141 -0.07 -10.37 1.02
CA PRO A 141 -0.15 -9.70 2.32
C PRO A 141 1.17 -9.76 3.10
N ALA A 142 1.83 -10.93 3.12
CA ALA A 142 3.10 -11.09 3.83
C ALA A 142 4.21 -10.21 3.22
N MET A 143 4.26 -10.13 1.90
CA MET A 143 5.20 -9.28 1.16
C MET A 143 4.92 -7.79 1.40
N THR A 144 3.65 -7.35 1.36
CA THR A 144 3.24 -5.97 1.64
C THR A 144 3.57 -5.57 3.08
N ILE A 145 3.30 -6.43 4.07
CA ILE A 145 3.62 -6.17 5.48
C ILE A 145 5.12 -5.95 5.66
N ARG A 146 5.95 -6.85 5.12
CA ARG A 146 7.41 -6.74 5.23
C ARG A 146 7.96 -5.49 4.55
N PHE A 147 7.43 -5.17 3.38
CA PHE A 147 7.80 -3.95 2.68
C PHE A 147 7.35 -2.69 3.44
N ALA A 148 6.14 -2.69 4.02
CA ALA A 148 5.63 -1.58 4.80
C ALA A 148 6.47 -1.32 6.07
N GLU A 149 7.04 -2.36 6.69
CA GLU A 149 7.91 -2.25 7.87
C GLU A 149 9.29 -1.67 7.57
N THR A 150 9.92 -2.10 6.48
CA THR A 150 11.34 -1.82 6.20
C THR A 150 11.55 -0.76 5.11
N ASP A 151 10.57 -0.53 4.25
CA ASP A 151 10.67 0.30 3.04
C ASP A 151 11.80 -0.16 2.07
N ASP A 152 12.23 -1.42 2.22
CA ASP A 152 13.31 -2.03 1.46
C ASP A 152 12.80 -3.16 0.55
N VAL A 153 13.06 -3.01 -0.75
CA VAL A 153 12.68 -4.01 -1.78
C VAL A 153 13.29 -5.38 -1.48
N ARG A 154 14.53 -5.42 -0.97
CA ARG A 154 15.23 -6.66 -0.64
C ARG A 154 14.52 -7.47 0.44
N ALA A 155 13.94 -6.80 1.44
CA ALA A 155 13.16 -7.47 2.48
C ALA A 155 11.88 -8.10 1.91
N GLY A 156 11.23 -7.41 0.98
CA GLY A 156 10.07 -7.93 0.25
C GLY A 156 10.38 -9.06 -0.75
N LEU A 157 11.66 -9.31 -1.06
CA LEU A 157 12.11 -10.43 -1.89
C LEU A 157 12.65 -11.61 -1.06
N ASN A 158 12.73 -11.47 0.27
CA ASN A 158 13.22 -12.55 1.11
C ASN A 158 12.16 -13.65 1.25
N PHE A 159 12.21 -14.62 0.32
CA PHE A 159 11.29 -15.76 0.25
C PHE A 159 11.15 -16.50 1.58
N ASN A 160 12.25 -16.63 2.32
CA ASN A 160 12.26 -17.36 3.58
C ASN A 160 11.36 -16.68 4.61
N ASP A 161 11.52 -15.37 4.80
CA ASP A 161 10.75 -14.60 5.79
C ASP A 161 9.27 -14.52 5.42
N ILE A 162 8.97 -14.38 4.12
CA ILE A 162 7.60 -14.35 3.59
C ILE A 162 6.93 -15.70 3.79
N TYR A 163 7.62 -16.79 3.49
CA TYR A 163 7.13 -18.15 3.70
C TYR A 163 6.87 -18.43 5.19
N PHE A 164 7.78 -18.05 6.09
CA PHE A 164 7.59 -18.21 7.53
C PHE A 164 6.42 -17.38 8.05
N LEU A 165 6.29 -16.12 7.64
CA LEU A 165 5.19 -15.25 8.06
C LEU A 165 3.84 -15.80 7.58
N THR A 166 3.80 -16.24 6.32
CA THR A 166 2.61 -16.85 5.70
C THR A 166 2.23 -18.14 6.40
N ARG A 167 3.19 -19.06 6.60
CA ARG A 167 2.98 -20.35 7.24
C ARG A 167 2.54 -20.22 8.69
N ASN A 168 3.14 -19.31 9.45
CA ASN A 168 2.85 -19.12 10.87
C ASN A 168 1.49 -18.44 11.10
N ASN A 169 0.95 -17.74 10.11
CA ASN A 169 -0.31 -17.01 10.21
C ASN A 169 -1.27 -17.37 9.06
N LEU A 170 -1.27 -18.65 8.62
CA LEU A 170 -2.06 -19.09 7.46
C LEU A 170 -3.54 -18.75 7.59
N GLY A 171 -4.13 -18.90 8.78
CA GLY A 171 -5.53 -18.57 9.02
C GLY A 171 -5.84 -17.10 8.72
N ASP A 172 -5.07 -16.18 9.31
CA ASP A 172 -5.25 -14.75 9.11
C ASP A 172 -4.93 -14.32 7.68
N VAL A 173 -3.89 -14.89 7.08
CA VAL A 173 -3.52 -14.64 5.68
C VAL A 173 -4.63 -15.07 4.74
N ILE A 174 -5.16 -16.30 4.90
CA ILE A 174 -6.24 -16.81 4.04
C ILE A 174 -7.48 -15.92 4.17
N VAL A 175 -7.86 -15.54 5.39
CA VAL A 175 -9.00 -14.63 5.60
C VAL A 175 -8.75 -13.28 4.94
N ALA A 176 -7.56 -12.70 5.09
CA ALA A 176 -7.20 -11.43 4.48
C ALA A 176 -7.25 -11.50 2.94
N VAL A 177 -6.69 -12.55 2.35
CA VAL A 177 -6.66 -12.75 0.88
C VAL A 177 -8.06 -12.98 0.34
N VAL A 178 -8.84 -13.88 0.94
CA VAL A 178 -10.20 -14.18 0.47
C VAL A 178 -11.08 -12.94 0.59
N ALA A 179 -11.04 -12.24 1.72
CA ALA A 179 -11.90 -11.08 1.91
C ALA A 179 -11.46 -9.86 1.07
N SER A 180 -10.16 -9.63 0.87
CA SER A 180 -9.69 -8.60 -0.07
C SER A 180 -10.03 -8.95 -1.52
N ALA A 181 -9.96 -10.22 -1.91
CA ALA A 181 -10.40 -10.67 -3.23
C ALA A 181 -11.92 -10.47 -3.42
N VAL A 182 -12.73 -10.82 -2.41
CA VAL A 182 -14.18 -10.58 -2.44
C VAL A 182 -14.49 -9.09 -2.49
N ALA A 183 -13.80 -8.27 -1.70
CA ALA A 183 -13.96 -6.81 -1.72
C ALA A 183 -13.60 -6.22 -3.09
N PHE A 184 -12.52 -6.69 -3.70
CA PHE A 184 -12.12 -6.28 -5.04
C PHE A 184 -13.16 -6.66 -6.09
N VAL A 185 -13.60 -7.93 -6.11
CA VAL A 185 -14.62 -8.40 -7.05
C VAL A 185 -15.94 -7.64 -6.85
N ALA A 186 -16.37 -7.44 -5.61
CA ALA A 186 -17.58 -6.68 -5.29
C ALA A 186 -17.47 -5.21 -5.74
N ALA A 187 -16.35 -4.54 -5.44
CA ALA A 187 -16.16 -3.14 -5.81
C ALA A 187 -16.10 -2.95 -7.34
N VAL A 188 -15.41 -3.84 -8.05
CA VAL A 188 -15.31 -3.79 -9.52
C VAL A 188 -16.64 -4.15 -10.18
N THR A 189 -17.37 -5.15 -9.69
CA THR A 189 -18.67 -5.53 -10.26
C THR A 189 -19.74 -4.47 -10.01
N VAL A 190 -19.84 -3.93 -8.79
CA VAL A 190 -20.76 -2.83 -8.48
C VAL A 190 -20.39 -1.59 -9.29
N GLY A 191 -19.10 -1.26 -9.36
CA GLY A 191 -18.58 -0.17 -10.19
C GLY A 191 -18.94 -0.37 -11.67
N ALA A 192 -18.76 -1.57 -12.22
CA ALA A 192 -19.09 -1.89 -13.60
C ALA A 192 -20.60 -1.81 -13.88
N VAL A 193 -21.45 -2.31 -12.98
CA VAL A 193 -22.92 -2.27 -13.14
C VAL A 193 -23.42 -0.83 -13.09
N LEU A 194 -23.05 -0.06 -12.05
CA LEU A 194 -23.44 1.34 -11.92
C LEU A 194 -22.84 2.19 -13.03
N GLY A 195 -21.59 1.91 -13.40
CA GLY A 195 -20.89 2.58 -14.48
C GLY A 195 -21.57 2.37 -15.82
N THR A 196 -21.99 1.15 -16.14
CA THR A 196 -22.70 0.84 -17.38
C THR A 196 -24.07 1.54 -17.44
N LEU A 197 -24.79 1.64 -16.31
CA LEU A 197 -26.05 2.39 -16.21
C LEU A 197 -25.86 3.89 -16.44
N MET A 198 -24.73 4.46 -16.03
CA MET A 198 -24.34 5.85 -16.26
C MET A 198 -23.52 6.08 -17.54
N CYS A 199 -23.55 5.12 -18.48
CA CYS A 199 -22.79 5.12 -19.75
C CYS A 199 -21.26 5.17 -19.55
N ILE A 200 -20.52 5.32 -20.66
CA ILE A 200 -19.03 5.30 -20.70
C ILE A 200 -18.41 6.26 -19.67
N ILE A 201 -19.03 7.41 -19.42
CA ILE A 201 -18.57 8.41 -18.44
C ILE A 201 -18.69 7.86 -17.01
N GLY A 202 -19.81 7.20 -16.70
CA GLY A 202 -20.01 6.52 -15.42
C GLY A 202 -18.98 5.43 -15.20
N LEU A 203 -18.71 4.61 -16.21
CA LEU A 203 -17.72 3.53 -16.13
C LEU A 203 -16.30 4.07 -15.91
N ALA A 204 -15.95 5.17 -16.56
CA ALA A 204 -14.65 5.81 -16.36
C ALA A 204 -14.42 6.26 -14.91
N ILE A 205 -15.45 6.77 -14.22
CA ILE A 205 -15.30 7.28 -12.84
C ILE A 205 -15.43 6.17 -11.79
N THR A 206 -16.40 5.27 -11.99
CA THR A 206 -16.76 4.25 -11.00
C THR A 206 -15.72 3.13 -10.89
N LEU A 207 -15.05 2.76 -11.99
CA LEU A 207 -14.02 1.72 -11.96
C LEU A 207 -12.78 2.12 -11.15
N PRO A 208 -12.12 3.28 -11.41
CA PRO A 208 -10.98 3.71 -10.61
C PRO A 208 -11.34 3.95 -9.14
N ALA A 209 -12.54 4.47 -8.86
CA ALA A 209 -13.03 4.63 -7.50
C ALA A 209 -13.21 3.28 -6.78
N GLY A 210 -13.77 2.29 -7.47
CA GLY A 210 -13.92 0.93 -6.94
C GLY A 210 -12.59 0.25 -6.68
N VAL A 211 -11.63 0.38 -7.60
CA VAL A 211 -10.26 -0.15 -7.43
C VAL A 211 -9.57 0.49 -6.24
N PHE A 212 -9.63 1.83 -6.11
CA PHE A 212 -9.00 2.52 -4.99
C PHE A 212 -9.66 2.15 -3.65
N LEU A 213 -10.99 2.05 -3.60
CA LEU A 213 -11.71 1.61 -2.40
C LEU A 213 -11.29 0.19 -1.99
N ALA A 214 -11.18 -0.73 -2.95
CA ALA A 214 -10.74 -2.09 -2.69
C ALA A 214 -9.30 -2.13 -2.17
N ASP A 215 -8.41 -1.28 -2.69
CA ASP A 215 -7.03 -1.17 -2.22
C ASP A 215 -6.95 -0.67 -0.77
N LEU A 216 -7.76 0.32 -0.40
CA LEU A 216 -7.85 0.77 1.00
C LEU A 216 -8.34 -0.35 1.92
N ILE A 217 -9.44 -1.03 1.55
CA ILE A 217 -9.95 -2.18 2.31
C ILE A 217 -8.84 -3.22 2.49
N ALA A 218 -8.15 -3.59 1.40
CA ALA A 218 -7.06 -4.54 1.42
C ALA A 218 -5.91 -4.09 2.35
N ALA A 219 -5.51 -2.82 2.31
CA ALA A 219 -4.49 -2.25 3.19
C ALA A 219 -4.86 -2.40 4.67
N HIS A 220 -6.12 -2.14 5.04
CA HIS A 220 -6.60 -2.37 6.40
C HIS A 220 -6.59 -3.85 6.76
N MET A 221 -7.03 -4.74 5.86
CA MET A 221 -7.02 -6.18 6.10
C MET A 221 -5.60 -6.72 6.29
N PHE A 222 -4.65 -6.30 5.46
CA PHE A 222 -3.25 -6.72 5.54
C PHE A 222 -2.57 -6.20 6.80
N ALA A 223 -2.95 -5.03 7.30
CA ALA A 223 -2.40 -4.50 8.55
C ALA A 223 -2.68 -5.40 9.76
N HIS A 224 -3.81 -6.12 9.77
CA HIS A 224 -4.19 -7.01 10.87
C HIS A 224 -3.58 -8.41 10.79
N VAL A 225 -3.00 -8.79 9.65
CA VAL A 225 -2.35 -10.08 9.48
C VAL A 225 -1.10 -10.15 10.36
N GLY A 226 -1.04 -11.14 11.24
CA GLY A 226 0.09 -11.34 12.17
C GLY A 226 -0.02 -10.58 13.50
N LEU A 227 -0.95 -9.62 13.65
CA LEU A 227 -1.21 -8.95 14.93
C LEU A 227 -1.95 -9.85 15.95
N GLY A 228 -2.60 -10.91 15.48
CA GLY A 228 -3.34 -11.86 16.32
C GLY A 228 -2.49 -12.66 17.31
N LYS A 229 -1.15 -12.59 17.21
CA LYS A 229 -0.20 -13.19 18.17
C LYS A 229 0.55 -12.16 19.02
N GLU A 230 0.53 -10.89 18.64
CA GLU A 230 1.28 -9.80 19.31
C GLU A 230 0.41 -8.88 20.17
N THR A 231 -0.87 -9.21 20.42
CA THR A 231 -1.75 -8.40 21.29
C THR A 231 -1.36 -8.42 22.79
N THR A 232 -0.11 -8.75 23.12
CA THR A 232 0.51 -8.52 24.42
C THR A 232 1.68 -7.53 24.38
N ALA A 233 2.10 -7.06 23.21
CA ALA A 233 3.15 -6.05 23.09
C ALA A 233 2.52 -4.64 23.04
N PRO A 234 2.84 -3.75 23.99
CA PRO A 234 2.27 -2.40 24.01
C PRO A 234 2.63 -1.62 22.74
N PRO A 235 1.74 -0.74 22.26
CA PRO A 235 1.92 0.00 21.03
C PRO A 235 3.25 0.75 21.03
N LYS A 236 4.02 0.59 19.94
CA LYS A 236 5.28 1.30 19.74
C LYS A 236 4.98 2.80 19.71
N PRO A 237 5.65 3.64 20.53
CA PRO A 237 5.37 5.05 20.56
C PRO A 237 5.57 5.68 19.17
N PRO A 238 4.75 6.69 18.80
CA PRO A 238 4.84 7.35 17.51
C PRO A 238 6.29 7.75 17.21
N LYS A 239 6.73 7.58 15.96
CA LYS A 239 7.99 8.20 15.50
C LYS A 239 7.86 9.69 15.77
N ALA A 240 8.62 10.19 16.75
CA ALA A 240 8.66 11.60 17.06
C ALA A 240 9.00 12.36 15.78
N SER A 241 8.13 13.29 15.40
CA SER A 241 8.43 14.32 14.41
C SER A 241 9.83 14.86 14.69
N PRO A 242 10.72 14.99 13.68
CA PRO A 242 12.02 15.59 13.90
C PRO A 242 11.81 16.94 14.60
N PRO A 243 12.54 17.22 15.69
CA PRO A 243 12.36 18.47 16.40
C PRO A 243 12.52 19.62 15.40
N PRO A 244 11.71 20.69 15.51
CA PRO A 244 11.88 21.84 14.64
C PRO A 244 13.35 22.25 14.71
N SER A 245 13.97 22.33 13.53
CA SER A 245 15.33 22.82 13.32
C SER A 245 15.61 23.92 14.34
N ALA A 246 16.49 23.64 15.30
CA ALA A 246 16.94 24.61 16.26
C ALA A 246 17.70 25.69 15.48
N GLY A 247 16.96 26.66 14.96
CA GLY A 247 17.52 27.95 14.57
C GLY A 247 18.34 28.42 15.76
N LYS A 248 19.63 28.65 15.51
CA LYS A 248 20.63 29.08 16.48
C LYS A 248 20.07 30.21 17.34
N LYS A 249 19.47 29.87 18.50
CA LYS A 249 19.20 30.85 19.55
C LYS A 249 20.54 31.12 20.22
N LYS A 250 20.97 32.39 20.18
CA LYS A 250 22.08 32.90 20.97
C LYS A 250 21.95 32.41 22.43
N PRO A 251 23.06 32.10 23.13
CA PRO A 251 22.99 31.74 24.53
C PRO A 251 22.24 32.83 25.30
N GLN A 252 21.15 32.47 25.97
CA GLN A 252 20.59 33.30 27.03
C GLN A 252 21.59 33.25 28.17
N THR A 253 22.25 34.37 28.43
CA THR A 253 23.06 34.61 29.62
C THR A 253 22.15 34.42 30.83
N GLY A 254 22.28 33.31 31.53
CA GLY A 254 21.63 33.12 32.82
C GLY A 254 22.28 34.06 33.82
N ASN A 255 21.46 34.89 34.47
CA ASN A 255 21.91 35.73 35.59
C ASN A 255 22.45 34.82 36.69
N THR A 256 23.78 34.72 36.78
CA THR A 256 24.43 34.04 37.91
C THR A 256 24.31 34.97 39.10
N MET A 257 23.73 34.48 40.19
CA MET A 257 23.55 35.25 41.42
C MET A 257 24.71 34.90 42.36
N VAL A 258 25.45 35.90 42.84
CA VAL A 258 26.55 35.71 43.80
C VAL A 258 26.05 36.06 45.20
N VAL A 259 26.33 35.17 46.16
CA VAL A 259 26.01 35.39 47.58
C VAL A 259 27.22 36.05 48.24
N MET A 260 27.06 37.27 48.74
CA MET A 260 28.10 38.00 49.44
C MET A 260 28.28 37.48 50.89
N PRO A 261 29.45 37.74 51.53
CA PRO A 261 29.73 37.26 52.88
C PRO A 261 28.77 37.75 53.98
N ASP A 262 27.99 38.80 53.68
CA ASP A 262 26.95 39.36 54.55
C ASP A 262 25.55 38.74 54.32
N GLY A 263 25.43 37.78 53.40
CA GLY A 263 24.19 37.07 53.08
C GLY A 263 23.32 37.74 52.03
N THR A 264 23.77 38.82 51.38
CA THR A 264 23.03 39.46 50.28
C THR A 264 23.28 38.75 48.94
N VAL A 265 22.26 38.73 48.06
CA VAL A 265 22.30 38.05 46.76
C VAL A 265 22.18 39.07 45.63
N VAL A 266 23.21 39.18 44.79
CA VAL A 266 23.30 40.21 43.73
C VAL A 266 23.63 39.57 42.36
N PRO A 267 23.07 40.06 41.23
CA PRO A 267 23.42 39.57 39.89
C PRO A 267 24.90 39.86 39.55
N THR A 268 25.59 38.93 38.86
CA THR A 268 27.03 39.05 38.52
C THR A 268 27.46 40.30 37.76
N ASP A 269 26.54 41.05 37.13
CA ASP A 269 26.89 42.18 36.26
C ASP A 269 27.31 43.45 37.04
N ASP A 270 27.06 43.52 38.36
CA ASP A 270 27.39 44.69 39.19
C ASP A 270 28.62 44.49 40.09
N ALA A 271 29.33 43.36 40.01
CA ALA A 271 30.48 43.06 40.88
C ALA A 271 31.84 43.55 40.34
N THR A 272 31.85 44.29 39.23
CA THR A 272 33.05 44.93 38.69
C THR A 272 32.78 46.38 38.31
N SER A 273 32.79 47.24 39.33
CA SER A 273 33.14 48.66 39.21
C SER A 273 34.06 49.04 40.36
#